data_AF-A0A348WFC9-F1
#
_entry.id   AF-A0A348WFC9-F1
#
_cell.length_a   1.000
_cell.length_b   1.000
_cell.length_c   1.000
_cell.angle_alpha   90.00
_cell.angle_beta   90.00
_cell.angle_gamma   90.00
#
_symmetry.space_group_name_H-M   'P 1'
#
loop_
_entity.id
_entity.type
_entity.pdbx_description
1 polymer ?
#
loop_
_entity_poly.entity_id
_entity_poly.type
_entity_poly.pdbx_seq_one_letter_code
_entity_poly.pdbx_strand_id
1 'polypeptide(L)'
;LWQPLLSAVDSLGWHIELHVEEQHLPRLLPEFMRRYSKVVLDHYGLVTSTEDSDGLRAILDQPRDRLWVKTSAVYRVHPRADRSKDVARMAPLRDLLAEHLGDDRLIWGSDWPFTQFEHQMNYDLAHRLAG
;
A
#
# COMPACT_ATOMS: atom_id res chain seq x y z
N LEU A 1 -19.53 16.71 -2.92
CA LEU A 1 -19.63 16.57 -1.44
C LEU A 1 -18.27 16.58 -0.74
N TRP A 2 -17.19 16.01 -1.30
CA TRP A 2 -15.88 16.02 -0.62
C TRP A 2 -14.88 17.10 -1.08
N GLN A 3 -15.04 17.66 -2.29
CA GLN A 3 -14.06 18.57 -2.91
C GLN A 3 -13.52 19.70 -2.00
N PRO A 4 -14.33 20.39 -1.17
CA PRO A 4 -13.80 21.44 -0.29
C PRO A 4 -12.83 20.90 0.78
N LEU A 5 -13.14 19.77 1.41
CA LEU A 5 -12.26 19.13 2.38
C LEU A 5 -10.94 18.71 1.73
N LEU A 6 -11.07 18.08 0.57
CA LEU A 6 -9.94 17.53 -0.16
C LEU A 6 -8.96 18.62 -0.64
N SER A 7 -9.49 19.76 -1.08
CA SER A 7 -8.69 20.95 -1.41
C SER A 7 -7.96 21.51 -0.19
N ALA A 8 -8.62 21.54 0.97
CA ALA A 8 -8.02 22.02 2.22
C ALA A 8 -6.87 21.10 2.69
N VAL A 9 -7.03 19.77 2.58
CA VAL A 9 -5.97 18.79 2.88
C VAL A 9 -4.72 19.05 2.04
N ASP A 10 -4.87 19.20 0.72
CA ASP A 10 -3.73 19.45 -0.17
C ASP A 10 -3.08 20.82 0.10
N SER A 11 -3.88 21.86 0.35
CA SER A 11 -3.38 23.21 0.67
C SER A 11 -2.57 23.25 1.98
N LEU A 12 -2.82 22.34 2.92
CA LEU A 12 -2.05 22.17 4.15
C LEU A 12 -0.77 21.32 3.95
N GLY A 13 -0.54 20.80 2.74
CA GLY A 13 0.57 19.91 2.42
C GLY A 13 0.46 18.53 3.09
N TRP A 14 -0.74 18.16 3.55
CA TRP A 14 -1.04 16.86 4.13
C TRP A 14 -1.14 15.80 3.04
N HIS A 15 -0.92 14.55 3.41
CA HIS A 15 -1.18 13.41 2.52
C HIS A 15 -2.61 12.91 2.70
N ILE A 16 -3.08 12.18 1.69
CA ILE A 16 -4.24 11.30 1.84
C ILE A 16 -3.78 9.86 1.81
N GLU A 17 -4.31 9.06 2.72
CA GLU A 17 -4.06 7.62 2.78
C GLU A 17 -5.28 6.85 2.26
N LEU A 18 -5.03 5.88 1.37
CA LEU A 18 -6.04 5.05 0.76
C LEU A 18 -5.84 3.59 1.18
N HIS A 19 -6.80 3.05 1.93
CA HIS A 19 -6.95 1.63 2.17
C HIS A 19 -8.20 1.16 1.42
N VAL A 20 -8.01 0.46 0.30
CA VAL A 20 -9.07 0.01 -0.61
C VAL A 20 -8.70 -1.35 -1.20
N GLU A 21 -9.70 -2.15 -1.57
CA GLU A 21 -9.45 -3.39 -2.30
C GLU A 21 -8.84 -3.13 -3.68
N GLU A 22 -7.96 -4.04 -4.10
CA GLU A 22 -7.20 -3.98 -5.36
C GLU A 22 -8.09 -3.61 -6.58
N GLN A 23 -9.28 -4.23 -6.68
CA GLN A 23 -10.24 -4.02 -7.76
C GLN A 23 -10.74 -2.57 -7.91
N HIS A 24 -10.59 -1.73 -6.87
CA HIS A 24 -11.02 -0.34 -6.89
C HIS A 24 -9.89 0.63 -7.25
N LEU A 25 -8.63 0.19 -7.21
CA LEU A 25 -7.46 1.02 -7.55
C LEU A 25 -7.52 1.64 -8.95
N PRO A 26 -7.90 0.93 -10.03
CA PRO A 26 -7.92 1.49 -11.38
C PRO A 26 -8.80 2.73 -11.51
N ARG A 27 -9.86 2.80 -10.70
CA ARG A 27 -10.77 3.94 -10.67
C ARG A 27 -10.32 5.01 -9.69
N LEU A 28 -9.97 4.61 -8.45
CA LEU A 28 -9.78 5.56 -7.36
C LEU A 28 -8.40 6.21 -7.41
N LEU A 29 -7.34 5.43 -7.56
CA LEU A 29 -5.98 5.94 -7.45
C LEU A 29 -5.70 7.09 -8.46
N PRO A 30 -6.04 6.97 -9.76
CA PRO A 30 -5.85 8.08 -10.70
C PRO A 30 -6.67 9.34 -10.34
N GLU A 31 -7.87 9.18 -9.77
CA GLU A 31 -8.70 10.32 -9.33
C GLU A 31 -8.03 11.08 -8.16
N PHE A 32 -7.46 10.37 -7.20
CA PHE A 32 -6.71 10.99 -6.10
C PHE A 32 -5.39 11.58 -6.62
N MET A 33 -4.63 10.85 -7.44
CA MET A 33 -3.38 11.36 -8.02
C MET A 33 -3.55 12.59 -8.91
N ARG A 34 -4.75 12.87 -9.45
CA ARG A 34 -5.01 14.15 -10.14
C ARG A 34 -5.24 15.33 -9.21
N ARG A 35 -5.56 15.11 -7.94
CA ARG A 35 -6.03 16.14 -6.99
C ARG A 35 -5.08 16.41 -5.83
N TYR A 36 -4.22 15.46 -5.45
CA TYR A 36 -3.33 15.61 -4.29
C TYR A 36 -1.88 15.47 -4.68
N SER A 37 -1.06 16.34 -4.10
CA SER A 37 0.39 16.28 -4.21
C SER A 37 0.99 15.05 -3.53
N LYS A 38 0.34 14.48 -2.49
CA LYS A 38 0.84 13.32 -1.73
C LYS A 38 -0.25 12.29 -1.48
N VAL A 39 -0.06 11.08 -2.00
CA VAL A 39 -0.96 9.93 -1.80
C VAL A 39 -0.17 8.76 -1.20
N VAL A 40 -0.73 8.14 -0.17
CA VAL A 40 -0.20 6.93 0.46
C VAL A 40 -1.18 5.78 0.18
N LEU A 41 -0.71 4.69 -0.42
CA LEU A 41 -1.45 3.44 -0.52
C LEU A 41 -1.12 2.57 0.69
N ASP A 42 -2.15 2.15 1.41
CA ASP A 42 -1.98 1.27 2.56
C ASP A 42 -1.75 -0.18 2.12
N HIS A 43 -0.96 -0.93 2.88
CA HIS A 43 -0.75 -2.39 2.75
C HIS A 43 -0.58 -2.93 1.31
N TYR A 44 0.41 -2.43 0.55
CA TYR A 44 0.63 -2.78 -0.86
C TYR A 44 -0.54 -2.47 -1.81
N GLY A 45 -1.52 -1.67 -1.39
CA GLY A 45 -2.79 -1.50 -2.12
C GLY A 45 -3.62 -2.79 -2.18
N LEU A 46 -3.34 -3.74 -1.26
CA LEU A 46 -3.87 -5.10 -1.26
C LEU A 46 -3.60 -5.91 -2.53
N VAL A 47 -2.61 -5.50 -3.34
CA VAL A 47 -2.08 -6.30 -4.46
C VAL A 47 -1.33 -7.51 -3.91
N THR A 48 -1.59 -8.67 -4.49
CA THR A 48 -1.20 -9.97 -3.93
C THR A 48 0.08 -10.57 -4.52
N SER A 49 0.51 -10.11 -5.69
CA SER A 49 1.69 -10.65 -6.39
C SER A 49 2.17 -9.71 -7.49
N THR A 50 3.20 -10.12 -8.24
CA THR A 50 3.66 -9.46 -9.46
C THR A 50 2.90 -9.94 -10.71
N GLU A 51 1.87 -10.77 -10.56
CA GLU A 51 1.03 -11.16 -11.69
C GLU A 51 0.28 -9.94 -12.20
N ASP A 52 0.16 -9.85 -13.52
CA ASP A 52 -0.40 -8.69 -14.19
C ASP A 52 -1.89 -8.53 -13.86
N SER A 53 -2.22 -7.46 -13.13
CA SER A 53 -3.57 -7.15 -12.68
C SER A 53 -3.88 -5.67 -12.92
N ASP A 54 -5.17 -5.33 -13.03
CA ASP A 54 -5.58 -3.94 -13.19
C ASP A 54 -5.14 -3.09 -11.98
N GLY A 55 -5.14 -3.66 -10.77
CA GLY A 55 -4.70 -2.97 -9.57
C GLY A 55 -3.20 -2.68 -9.55
N LEU A 56 -2.38 -3.66 -9.92
CA LEU A 56 -0.93 -3.47 -10.05
C LEU A 56 -0.60 -2.44 -11.13
N ARG A 57 -1.22 -2.54 -12.32
CA ARG A 57 -1.04 -1.52 -13.39
C ARG A 57 -1.45 -0.13 -12.92
N ALA A 58 -2.56 -0.01 -12.18
CA ALA A 58 -3.00 1.27 -11.64
C ALA A 58 -1.93 1.93 -10.76
N ILE A 59 -1.15 1.15 -10.00
CA ILE A 59 -0.02 1.63 -9.20
C ILE A 59 1.17 2.02 -10.10
N LEU A 60 1.56 1.13 -11.03
CA LEU A 60 2.72 1.31 -11.92
C LEU A 60 2.51 2.40 -12.99
N ASP A 61 1.28 2.85 -13.22
CA ASP A 61 0.99 3.97 -14.13
C ASP A 61 1.14 5.34 -13.44
N GLN A 62 1.37 5.39 -12.12
CA GLN A 62 1.43 6.64 -11.37
C GLN A 62 2.82 7.26 -11.31
N PRO A 63 2.92 8.61 -11.22
CA PRO A 63 4.20 9.27 -11.07
C PRO A 63 4.83 8.97 -9.70
N ARG A 64 6.09 8.53 -9.72
CA ARG A 64 6.88 8.13 -8.52
C ARG A 64 7.03 9.21 -7.44
N ASP A 65 6.96 10.49 -7.81
CA ASP A 65 7.27 11.60 -6.90
C ASP A 65 6.14 11.93 -5.92
N ARG A 66 4.95 11.36 -6.13
CA ARG A 66 3.72 11.72 -5.42
C ARG A 66 2.98 10.54 -4.78
N LEU A 67 3.47 9.31 -5.01
CA LEU A 67 2.87 8.09 -4.51
C LEU A 67 3.83 7.38 -3.54
N TRP A 68 3.34 7.09 -2.35
CA TRP A 68 3.99 6.22 -1.37
C TRP A 68 3.19 4.94 -1.22
N VAL A 69 3.88 3.83 -0.95
CA VAL A 69 3.24 2.55 -0.65
C VAL A 69 3.70 2.06 0.71
N LYS A 70 2.74 1.75 1.58
CA LYS A 70 3.03 1.07 2.84
C LYS A 70 3.26 -0.41 2.59
N THR A 71 4.50 -0.86 2.78
CA THR A 71 4.91 -2.27 2.66
C THR A 71 4.63 -3.04 3.96
N SER A 72 3.38 -2.96 4.43
CA SER A 72 2.93 -3.42 5.75
C SER A 72 1.77 -4.42 5.65
N ALA A 73 1.40 -4.99 6.80
CA ALA A 73 0.22 -5.85 7.00
C ALA A 73 0.00 -6.92 5.93
N VAL A 74 1.05 -7.66 5.57
CA VAL A 74 0.98 -8.76 4.58
C VAL A 74 -0.10 -9.80 4.95
N TYR A 75 -0.43 -9.93 6.24
CA TYR A 75 -1.53 -10.78 6.70
C TYR A 75 -2.92 -10.33 6.25
N ARG A 76 -3.12 -9.06 5.88
CA ARG A 76 -4.36 -8.57 5.26
C ARG A 76 -4.39 -8.82 3.76
N VAL A 77 -3.22 -8.77 3.10
CA VAL A 77 -3.06 -9.11 1.68
C VAL A 77 -3.33 -10.61 1.45
N HIS A 78 -2.84 -11.46 2.36
CA HIS A 78 -3.04 -12.90 2.31
C HIS A 78 -3.64 -13.44 3.63
N PRO A 79 -4.94 -13.27 3.88
CA PRO A 79 -5.56 -13.57 5.18
C PRO A 79 -5.57 -15.05 5.56
N ARG A 80 -5.44 -15.96 4.59
CA ARG A 80 -5.48 -17.41 4.81
C ARG A 80 -4.15 -18.12 4.56
N ALA A 81 -3.08 -17.37 4.29
CA ALA A 81 -1.80 -17.95 3.97
C ALA A 81 -0.98 -18.33 5.21
N ASP A 82 -0.05 -19.26 4.99
CA ASP A 82 1.01 -19.57 5.95
C ASP A 82 1.96 -18.38 6.10
N ARG A 83 1.99 -17.83 7.32
CA ARG A 83 2.78 -16.65 7.70
C ARG A 83 4.28 -16.84 7.51
N SER A 84 4.78 -18.09 7.57
CA SER A 84 6.21 -18.37 7.39
C SER A 84 6.71 -18.08 5.97
N LYS A 85 5.79 -18.00 4.99
CA LYS A 85 6.10 -17.77 3.57
C LYS A 85 5.79 -16.34 3.12
N ASP A 86 5.28 -15.49 3.98
CA ASP A 86 4.81 -14.16 3.62
C ASP A 86 5.95 -13.27 3.11
N VAL A 87 7.16 -13.33 3.69
CA VAL A 87 8.36 -12.63 3.17
C VAL A 87 8.64 -13.03 1.73
N ALA A 88 8.79 -14.34 1.48
CA ALA A 88 9.14 -14.85 0.17
C ALA A 88 8.06 -14.56 -0.88
N ARG A 89 6.78 -14.50 -0.46
CA ARG A 89 5.67 -14.19 -1.36
C ARG A 89 5.65 -12.71 -1.78
N MET A 90 5.93 -11.80 -0.84
CA MET A 90 5.84 -10.36 -1.09
C MET A 90 7.14 -9.74 -1.59
N ALA A 91 8.30 -10.38 -1.38
CA ALA A 91 9.59 -9.84 -1.81
C ALA A 91 9.62 -9.44 -3.31
N PRO A 92 9.12 -10.26 -4.27
CA PRO A 92 9.09 -9.85 -5.68
C PRO A 92 8.25 -8.61 -5.94
N LEU A 93 7.10 -8.47 -5.27
CA LEU A 93 6.25 -7.29 -5.43
C LEU A 93 6.90 -6.06 -4.79
N ARG A 94 7.50 -6.19 -3.61
CA ARG A 94 8.25 -5.11 -2.97
C ARG A 94 9.39 -4.62 -3.87
N ASP A 95 10.16 -5.54 -4.44
CA ASP A 95 11.30 -5.20 -5.30
C ASP A 95 10.84 -4.53 -6.61
N LEU A 96 9.74 -5.00 -7.21
CA LEU A 96 9.12 -4.34 -8.38
C LEU A 96 8.66 -2.91 -8.06
N LEU A 97 8.00 -2.72 -6.91
CA LEU A 97 7.56 -1.38 -6.48
C LEU A 97 8.76 -0.47 -6.14
N ALA A 98 9.83 -1.02 -5.56
CA ALA A 98 11.06 -0.30 -5.27
C ALA A 98 11.76 0.15 -6.56
N GLU A 99 11.84 -0.73 -7.56
CA GLU A 99 12.39 -0.40 -8.88
C GLU A 99 11.59 0.73 -9.56
N HIS A 100 10.27 0.67 -9.45
CA HIS A 100 9.38 1.62 -10.13
C HIS A 100 9.25 2.98 -9.40
N LEU A 101 9.02 2.96 -8.08
CA LEU A 101 8.74 4.16 -7.28
C LEU A 101 9.99 4.72 -6.59
N GLY A 102 11.00 3.89 -6.34
CA GLY A 102 12.15 4.20 -5.49
C GLY A 102 11.94 3.76 -4.03
N ASP A 103 13.04 3.36 -3.37
CA ASP A 103 13.01 2.91 -1.98
C ASP A 103 12.47 3.97 -1.01
N ASP A 104 12.68 5.25 -1.30
CA ASP A 104 12.19 6.38 -0.48
C ASP A 104 10.66 6.61 -0.59
N ARG A 105 9.99 5.82 -1.44
CA ARG A 105 8.53 5.77 -1.58
C ARG A 105 7.91 4.54 -0.94
N LEU A 106 8.73 3.59 -0.49
CA LEU A 106 8.26 2.44 0.28
C LEU A 106 8.45 2.71 1.77
N ILE A 107 7.36 2.71 2.52
CA ILE A 107 7.37 2.99 3.96
C ILE A 107 6.81 1.80 4.74
N TRP A 108 7.36 1.53 5.91
CA TRP A 108 6.89 0.42 6.75
C TRP A 108 6.09 0.92 7.96
N GLY A 109 5.06 0.16 8.32
CA GLY A 109 4.31 0.31 9.56
C GLY A 109 3.89 -1.08 10.05
N SER A 110 3.76 -1.27 11.36
CA SER A 110 3.46 -2.60 11.92
C SER A 110 2.00 -3.03 11.70
N ASP A 111 1.08 -2.07 11.57
CA ASP A 111 -0.37 -2.28 11.65
C ASP A 111 -0.84 -2.89 12.99
N TRP A 112 -0.08 -2.65 14.06
CA TRP A 112 -0.52 -2.96 15.43
C TRP A 112 -1.84 -2.20 15.74
N PRO A 113 -2.83 -2.81 16.43
CA PRO A 113 -2.78 -4.06 17.19
C PRO A 113 -3.11 -5.34 16.40
N PHE A 114 -2.93 -5.34 15.08
CA PHE A 114 -3.20 -6.48 14.22
C PHE A 114 -4.66 -6.94 14.31
N THR A 115 -5.59 -5.99 14.27
CA THR A 115 -7.02 -6.23 14.49
C THR A 115 -7.56 -7.35 13.60
N GLN A 116 -8.27 -8.31 14.21
CA GLN A 116 -8.77 -9.57 13.63
C GLN A 116 -7.71 -10.65 13.37
N PHE A 117 -6.45 -10.39 13.69
CA PHE A 117 -5.30 -11.29 13.51
C PHE A 117 -4.42 -11.37 14.77
N GLU A 118 -4.95 -10.99 15.93
CA GLU A 118 -4.20 -10.83 17.19
C GLU A 118 -3.54 -12.13 17.65
N HIS A 119 -4.10 -13.29 17.28
CA HIS A 119 -3.55 -14.62 17.60
C HIS A 119 -2.57 -15.16 16.56
N GLN A 120 -2.46 -14.50 15.40
CA GLN A 120 -1.59 -14.92 14.29
C GLN A 120 -0.39 -13.99 14.12
N MET A 121 -0.49 -12.76 14.63
CA MET A 121 0.50 -11.71 14.45
C MET A 121 1.03 -11.17 15.78
N ASN A 122 2.30 -10.80 15.75
CA ASN A 122 2.95 -10.01 16.77
C ASN A 122 3.95 -9.05 16.11
N TYR A 123 4.54 -8.15 16.90
CA TYR A 123 5.47 -7.15 16.37
C TYR A 123 6.69 -7.77 15.69
N ASP A 124 7.32 -8.78 16.30
CA ASP A 124 8.51 -9.43 15.74
C ASP A 124 8.24 -10.06 14.38
N LEU A 125 7.08 -10.70 14.22
CA LEU A 125 6.66 -11.24 12.94
C LEU A 125 6.39 -10.13 11.92
N ALA A 126 5.67 -9.07 12.29
CA ALA A 126 5.42 -7.93 11.41
C ALA A 126 6.73 -7.23 10.96
N HIS A 127 7.70 -7.08 11.86
CA HIS A 127 9.00 -6.47 11.56
C HIS A 127 9.82 -7.34 10.61
N ARG A 128 9.83 -8.67 10.78
CA ARG A 128 10.50 -9.58 9.82
C ARG A 128 9.89 -9.51 8.41
N LEU A 129 8.61 -9.14 8.30
CA LEU A 129 7.91 -8.98 7.03
C LEU A 129 8.21 -7.64 6.33
N ALA A 130 8.87 -6.70 7.00
CA ALA A 130 9.25 -5.41 6.43
C ALA A 130 10.27 -5.51 5.29
N GLY A 131 11.09 -6.57 5.32
CA GLY A 131 12.31 -6.69 4.53
C GLY A 131 13.55 -6.68 5.41
#